data_AF-A0A6G1I496-F1
#
_entry.id   AF-A0A6G1I496-F1
#
_cell.length_a   1.000
_cell.length_b   1.000
_cell.length_c   1.000
_cell.angle_alpha   90.00
_cell.angle_beta   90.00
_cell.angle_gamma   90.00
#
_symmetry.space_group_name_H-M   'P 1'
#
loop_
_entity.id
_entity.type
_entity.pdbx_description
1 polymer ?
#
loop_
_entity_poly.entity_id
_entity_poly.type
_entity_poly.pdbx_seq_one_letter_code
_entity_poly.pdbx_strand_id
1 'polypeptide(L)'
;MNLPCHARVGKFAILQYRDTLPSTQLTTAICAAECSSALGQWFHSVEDACKGETWAGEPPTLIPGRMWQGWNESCIFEPRTGKNCNDVIDGYSDYENVEAMDKEHLCSYCWVRRHEAMRSPYGMYDAYYAHVMEVINAKCGLSKPTSIPSPLIATPAPKSAFCATATFYTTVAGDSCSSIGLAKNVSSSELKMANPDILRECEGIPAGKRLCLPYPCKVVSVGPSDSCMGIELKNDFLYGTLVKNNPWLDWGCTNLQSGVKNMGNVLCVTPAAGTVNLTVPGLVLQPGSGGRGG
;
A
#
# COMPACT_ATOMS: atom_id res chain seq x y z
N MET A 1 -29.74 17.21 2.14
CA MET A 1 -30.37 15.89 1.97
C MET A 1 -30.19 15.11 3.26
N ASN A 2 -31.25 14.60 3.88
CA ASN A 2 -31.15 13.77 5.08
C ASN A 2 -31.19 12.30 4.63
N LEU A 3 -30.09 11.57 4.79
CA LEU A 3 -30.02 10.15 4.43
C LEU A 3 -30.61 9.31 5.57
N PRO A 4 -31.63 8.48 5.34
CA PRO A 4 -32.20 7.58 6.34
C PRO A 4 -31.28 6.37 6.58
N CYS A 5 -30.03 6.64 6.95
CA CYS A 5 -28.98 5.67 7.19
C CYS A 5 -28.46 5.81 8.61
N HIS A 6 -28.05 4.69 9.20
CA HIS A 6 -27.27 4.74 10.43
C HIS A 6 -25.98 5.56 10.21
N ALA A 7 -25.60 6.42 11.16
CA ALA A 7 -24.48 7.36 11.01
C ALA A 7 -23.15 6.70 10.61
N ARG A 8 -22.94 5.43 11.01
CA ARG A 8 -21.74 4.64 10.65
C ARG A 8 -21.59 4.42 9.14
N VAL A 9 -22.66 4.49 8.35
CA VAL A 9 -22.60 4.41 6.88
C VAL A 9 -21.73 5.53 6.30
N GLY A 10 -21.63 6.68 6.97
CA GLY A 10 -20.68 7.74 6.57
C GLY A 10 -19.23 7.28 6.52
N LYS A 11 -18.82 6.29 7.35
CA LYS A 11 -17.46 5.73 7.32
C LYS A 11 -17.18 4.92 6.05
N PHE A 12 -18.21 4.55 5.29
CA PHE A 12 -18.06 3.88 4.00
C PHE A 12 -17.56 4.83 2.91
N ALA A 13 -17.53 6.16 3.12
CA ALA A 13 -16.90 7.10 2.20
C ALA A 13 -15.37 6.87 2.06
N ILE A 14 -14.73 6.24 3.05
CA ILE A 14 -13.30 5.91 3.02
C ILE A 14 -13.13 4.57 2.30
N LEU A 15 -12.24 4.54 1.31
CA LEU A 15 -11.85 3.32 0.61
C LEU A 15 -11.04 2.43 1.54
N GLN A 16 -11.59 1.26 1.85
CA GLN A 16 -10.98 0.24 2.69
C GLN A 16 -11.75 -1.07 2.52
N TYR A 17 -11.14 -2.18 2.94
CA TYR A 17 -11.77 -3.47 2.95
C TYR A 17 -12.92 -3.47 3.97
N ARG A 18 -14.07 -4.06 3.60
CA ARG A 18 -15.27 -4.09 4.45
C ARG A 18 -15.33 -5.33 5.31
N ASP A 19 -14.82 -5.20 6.52
CA ASP A 19 -14.82 -6.27 7.51
C ASP A 19 -16.20 -6.51 8.16
N THR A 20 -16.26 -7.50 9.05
CA THR A 20 -17.38 -7.80 9.94
C THR A 20 -17.79 -6.58 10.77
N LEU A 21 -19.09 -6.37 10.91
CA LEU A 21 -19.64 -5.28 11.72
C LEU A 21 -19.69 -5.71 13.20
N PRO A 22 -19.41 -4.80 14.17
CA PRO A 22 -19.22 -5.19 15.57
C PRO A 22 -20.39 -5.85 16.30
N SER A 23 -21.62 -5.78 15.78
CA SER A 23 -22.76 -6.46 16.38
C SER A 23 -23.89 -6.66 15.39
N THR A 24 -24.69 -7.71 15.59
CA THR A 24 -25.88 -7.98 14.77
C THR A 24 -26.88 -6.83 14.79
N GLN A 25 -27.07 -6.14 15.93
CA GLN A 25 -27.96 -4.98 16.01
C GLN A 25 -27.48 -3.83 15.10
N LEU A 26 -26.16 -3.61 15.07
CA LEU A 26 -25.56 -2.60 14.21
C LEU A 26 -25.63 -3.01 12.73
N THR A 27 -25.41 -4.30 12.42
CA THR A 27 -25.61 -4.85 11.08
C THR A 27 -27.03 -4.60 10.59
N THR A 28 -28.05 -4.91 11.40
CA THR A 28 -29.45 -4.65 11.07
C THR A 28 -29.73 -3.16 10.84
N ALA A 29 -29.20 -2.28 11.70
CA ALA A 29 -29.40 -0.84 11.56
C ALA A 29 -28.72 -0.24 10.31
N ILE A 30 -27.55 -0.76 9.93
CA ILE A 30 -26.84 -0.35 8.70
C ILE A 30 -27.55 -0.90 7.47
N CYS A 31 -27.96 -2.17 7.50
CA CYS A 31 -28.53 -2.89 6.37
C CYS A 31 -30.03 -2.69 6.16
N ALA A 32 -30.60 -1.61 6.71
CA ALA A 32 -31.97 -1.20 6.44
C ALA A 32 -32.20 -0.92 4.94
N ALA A 33 -33.31 -1.38 4.40
CA ALA A 33 -33.62 -1.28 2.97
C ALA A 33 -33.78 0.17 2.49
N GLU A 34 -34.31 1.04 3.36
CA GLU A 34 -34.47 2.47 3.12
C GLU A 34 -33.11 3.15 2.96
N CYS A 35 -32.09 2.71 3.71
CA CYS A 35 -30.74 3.25 3.59
C CYS A 35 -30.12 2.89 2.23
N SER A 36 -30.21 1.63 1.80
CA SER A 36 -29.73 1.21 0.47
C SER A 36 -30.37 2.01 -0.65
N SER A 37 -31.70 2.16 -0.59
CA SER A 37 -32.48 2.90 -1.57
C SER A 37 -32.06 4.37 -1.63
N ALA A 38 -31.87 5.01 -0.46
CA ALA A 38 -31.47 6.40 -0.39
C ALA A 38 -30.01 6.63 -0.85
N LEU A 39 -29.10 5.70 -0.57
CA LEU A 39 -27.73 5.76 -1.08
C LEU A 39 -27.68 5.65 -2.61
N GLY A 40 -28.42 4.71 -3.19
CA GLY A 40 -28.53 4.56 -4.64
C GLY A 40 -29.15 5.79 -5.31
N GLN A 41 -30.22 6.34 -4.74
CA GLN A 41 -30.83 7.58 -5.23
C GLN A 41 -29.87 8.77 -5.15
N TRP A 42 -29.13 8.92 -4.05
CA TRP A 42 -28.14 9.98 -3.92
C TRP A 42 -27.02 9.83 -4.95
N PHE A 43 -26.50 8.61 -5.14
CA PHE A 43 -25.50 8.31 -6.15
C PHE A 43 -25.97 8.71 -7.56
N HIS A 44 -27.12 8.19 -8.00
CA HIS A 44 -27.64 8.47 -9.34
C HIS A 44 -28.00 9.94 -9.53
N SER A 45 -28.53 10.61 -8.50
CA SER A 45 -28.79 12.05 -8.58
C SER A 45 -27.51 12.86 -8.79
N VAL A 46 -26.40 12.49 -8.15
CA VAL A 46 -25.10 13.16 -8.35
C VAL A 46 -24.52 12.81 -9.72
N GLU A 47 -24.62 11.55 -10.13
CA GLU A 47 -24.17 11.08 -11.45
C GLU A 47 -24.86 11.85 -12.59
N ASP A 48 -26.18 12.02 -12.50
CA ASP A 48 -26.98 12.71 -13.50
C ASP A 48 -26.75 14.23 -13.49
N ALA A 49 -26.76 14.84 -12.30
CA ALA A 49 -26.64 16.30 -12.17
C ALA A 49 -25.24 16.83 -12.46
N CYS A 50 -24.20 16.03 -12.23
CA CYS A 50 -22.80 16.43 -12.34
C CYS A 50 -22.06 15.65 -13.43
N LYS A 51 -22.77 15.19 -14.46
CA LYS A 51 -22.20 14.33 -15.51
C LYS A 51 -21.03 15.03 -16.23
N GLY A 52 -19.85 14.41 -16.16
CA GLY A 52 -18.63 14.93 -16.79
C GLY A 52 -17.90 16.01 -15.98
N GLU A 53 -18.46 16.41 -14.84
CA GLU A 53 -17.82 17.37 -13.95
C GLU A 53 -16.77 16.70 -13.04
N THR A 54 -15.84 17.51 -12.53
CA THR A 54 -14.88 17.08 -11.51
C THR A 54 -14.87 18.07 -10.36
N TRP A 55 -14.71 17.56 -9.14
CA TRP A 55 -14.58 18.37 -7.93
C TRP A 55 -13.27 18.02 -7.24
N ALA A 56 -12.37 18.99 -7.09
CA ALA A 56 -11.03 18.77 -6.54
C ALA A 56 -10.21 17.66 -7.23
N GLY A 57 -10.45 17.43 -8.53
CA GLY A 57 -9.78 16.39 -9.32
C GLY A 57 -10.41 14.99 -9.20
N GLU A 58 -11.55 14.87 -8.52
CA GLU A 58 -12.29 13.62 -8.32
C GLU A 58 -13.68 13.69 -8.95
N PRO A 59 -14.27 12.56 -9.36
CA PRO A 59 -15.66 12.56 -9.81
C PRO A 59 -16.58 12.87 -8.61
N PRO A 60 -17.59 13.74 -8.76
CA PRO A 60 -18.55 14.06 -7.70
C PRO A 60 -19.26 12.82 -7.11
N THR A 61 -19.34 11.74 -7.89
CA THR A 61 -19.90 10.45 -7.47
C THR A 61 -19.02 9.67 -6.49
N LEU A 62 -17.77 10.09 -6.24
CA LEU A 62 -16.81 9.30 -5.46
C LEU A 62 -17.33 8.95 -4.06
N ILE A 63 -17.74 9.96 -3.29
CA ILE A 63 -18.25 9.77 -1.93
C ILE A 63 -19.55 8.95 -1.91
N PRO A 64 -20.63 9.36 -2.62
CA PRO A 64 -21.87 8.58 -2.60
C PRO A 64 -21.68 7.15 -3.12
N GLY A 65 -20.84 6.97 -4.14
CA GLY A 65 -20.56 5.66 -4.71
C GLY A 65 -19.79 4.76 -3.76
N ARG A 66 -18.78 5.29 -3.03
CA ARG A 66 -18.08 4.52 -1.98
C ARG A 66 -19.00 4.15 -0.82
N MET A 67 -19.88 5.06 -0.42
CA MET A 67 -20.85 4.78 0.64
C MET A 67 -21.84 3.69 0.24
N TRP A 68 -22.39 3.78 -0.97
CA TRP A 68 -23.30 2.77 -1.49
C TRP A 68 -22.63 1.42 -1.73
N GLN A 69 -21.41 1.44 -2.28
CA GLN A 69 -20.60 0.23 -2.47
C GLN A 69 -20.24 -0.43 -1.14
N GLY A 70 -19.83 0.35 -0.13
CA GLY A 70 -19.55 -0.17 1.21
C GLY A 70 -20.78 -0.81 1.84
N TRP A 71 -21.97 -0.25 1.60
CA TRP A 71 -23.23 -0.87 2.01
C TRP A 71 -23.45 -2.21 1.29
N ASN A 72 -23.30 -2.26 -0.05
CA ASN A 72 -23.47 -3.48 -0.84
C ASN A 72 -22.51 -4.61 -0.44
N GLU A 73 -21.30 -4.24 -0.01
CA GLU A 73 -20.29 -5.19 0.49
C GLU A 73 -20.58 -5.69 1.91
N SER A 74 -21.10 -4.83 2.79
CA SER A 74 -21.38 -5.17 4.19
C SER A 74 -22.75 -5.84 4.40
N CYS A 75 -23.70 -5.65 3.50
CA CYS A 75 -25.09 -6.07 3.64
C CYS A 75 -25.45 -7.25 2.74
N ILE A 76 -24.58 -8.26 2.70
CA ILE A 76 -24.79 -9.52 2.00
C ILE A 76 -25.21 -10.57 3.03
N PHE A 77 -26.34 -11.24 2.78
CA PHE A 77 -26.87 -12.26 3.68
C PHE A 77 -27.00 -13.60 2.97
N GLU A 78 -26.64 -14.67 3.66
CA GLU A 78 -26.73 -16.05 3.19
C GLU A 78 -28.22 -16.45 3.16
N PRO A 79 -28.77 -16.89 2.01
CA PRO A 79 -30.21 -16.98 1.82
C PRO A 79 -30.88 -18.10 2.62
N ARG A 80 -30.13 -19.10 3.10
CA ARG A 80 -30.68 -20.24 3.82
C ARG A 80 -30.78 -19.98 5.32
N THR A 81 -29.75 -19.37 5.90
CA THR A 81 -29.61 -19.12 7.34
C THR A 81 -29.95 -17.68 7.73
N GLY A 82 -29.95 -16.76 6.77
CA GLY A 82 -30.10 -15.32 7.02
C GLY A 82 -28.90 -14.68 7.71
N LYS A 83 -27.79 -15.42 7.89
CA LYS A 83 -26.57 -14.89 8.50
C LYS A 83 -25.88 -13.90 7.56
N ASN A 84 -25.27 -12.86 8.12
CA ASN A 84 -24.46 -11.93 7.34
C ASN A 84 -23.22 -12.66 6.81
N CYS A 85 -22.87 -12.41 5.56
CA CYS A 85 -21.77 -13.11 4.92
C CYS A 85 -20.39 -12.71 5.41
N ASN A 86 -20.20 -11.50 5.94
CA ASN A 86 -18.93 -11.15 6.59
C ASN A 86 -18.77 -11.98 7.87
N ASP A 87 -19.81 -12.08 8.69
CA ASP A 87 -19.80 -12.91 9.91
C ASP A 87 -19.56 -14.41 9.60
N VAL A 88 -20.10 -14.90 8.48
CA VAL A 88 -19.88 -16.29 8.03
C VAL A 88 -18.43 -16.51 7.59
N ILE A 89 -17.86 -15.58 6.82
CA ILE A 89 -16.49 -15.66 6.31
C ILE A 89 -15.46 -15.51 7.44
N ASP A 90 -15.73 -14.64 8.41
CA ASP A 90 -14.89 -14.46 9.60
C ASP A 90 -14.77 -15.75 10.43
N GLY A 91 -15.75 -16.66 10.31
CA GLY A 91 -15.72 -17.98 10.94
C GLY A 91 -14.99 -19.07 10.15
N TYR A 92 -14.37 -18.76 9.00
CA TYR A 92 -13.63 -19.75 8.21
C TYR A 92 -12.31 -20.12 8.87
N SER A 93 -11.73 -21.26 8.45
CA SER A 93 -10.39 -21.63 8.91
C SER A 93 -9.33 -20.67 8.36
N ASP A 94 -8.20 -20.53 9.06
CA ASP A 94 -7.06 -19.80 8.54
C ASP A 94 -6.38 -20.60 7.42
N TYR A 95 -6.28 -20.01 6.22
CA TYR A 95 -5.57 -20.57 5.08
C TYR A 95 -4.36 -19.71 4.72
N GLU A 96 -3.29 -20.34 4.24
CA GLU A 96 -2.08 -19.63 3.79
C GLU A 96 -2.37 -18.70 2.59
N ASN A 97 -3.21 -19.15 1.66
CA ASN A 97 -3.61 -18.44 0.45
C ASN A 97 -4.92 -19.01 -0.11
N VAL A 98 -5.48 -18.35 -1.13
CA VAL A 98 -6.74 -18.74 -1.78
C VAL A 98 -6.63 -20.11 -2.48
N GLU A 99 -5.45 -20.51 -2.91
CA GLU A 99 -5.17 -21.82 -3.51
C GLU A 99 -5.19 -22.96 -2.48
N ALA A 100 -4.99 -22.68 -1.20
CA ALA A 100 -5.07 -23.65 -0.13
C ALA A 100 -6.49 -23.82 0.44
N MET A 101 -7.41 -22.89 0.14
CA MET A 101 -8.80 -22.97 0.62
C MET A 101 -9.50 -24.23 0.11
N ASP A 102 -10.23 -24.89 1.03
CA ASP A 102 -11.09 -26.01 0.67
C ASP A 102 -12.31 -25.55 -0.16
N LYS A 103 -12.92 -26.52 -0.85
CA LYS A 103 -14.07 -26.23 -1.72
C LYS A 103 -15.32 -25.80 -0.95
N GLU A 104 -15.50 -26.22 0.29
CA GLU A 104 -16.68 -25.87 1.07
C GLU A 104 -16.73 -24.36 1.33
N HIS A 105 -15.62 -23.81 1.81
CA HIS A 105 -15.48 -22.39 2.08
C HIS A 105 -15.33 -21.56 0.80
N LEU A 106 -14.45 -21.97 -0.13
CA LEU A 106 -14.17 -21.24 -1.37
C LEU A 106 -15.41 -21.13 -2.28
N CYS A 107 -16.21 -22.20 -2.37
CA CYS A 107 -17.39 -22.24 -3.24
C CYS A 107 -18.69 -21.91 -2.51
N SER A 108 -18.60 -21.49 -1.24
CA SER A 108 -19.76 -21.06 -0.47
C SER A 108 -20.44 -19.84 -1.11
N TYR A 109 -21.75 -19.69 -0.85
CA TYR A 109 -22.50 -18.53 -1.31
C TYR A 109 -21.84 -17.22 -0.83
N CYS A 110 -21.46 -17.15 0.44
CA CYS A 110 -20.93 -15.92 1.02
C CYS A 110 -19.59 -15.52 0.43
N TRP A 111 -18.65 -16.47 0.28
CA TRP A 111 -17.35 -16.17 -0.31
C TRP A 111 -17.49 -15.66 -1.74
N VAL A 112 -18.25 -16.39 -2.58
CA VAL A 112 -18.46 -16.02 -3.99
C VAL A 112 -19.15 -14.67 -4.10
N ARG A 113 -20.24 -14.44 -3.37
CA ARG A 113 -21.03 -13.21 -3.47
C ARG A 113 -20.30 -11.99 -2.93
N ARG A 114 -19.48 -12.16 -1.89
CA ARG A 114 -18.64 -11.08 -1.37
C ARG A 114 -17.62 -10.63 -2.42
N HIS A 115 -16.89 -11.56 -3.03
CA HIS A 115 -15.89 -11.22 -4.04
C HIS A 115 -16.51 -10.68 -5.33
N GLU A 116 -17.71 -11.16 -5.71
CA GLU A 116 -18.50 -10.54 -6.77
C GLU A 116 -18.87 -9.09 -6.44
N ALA A 117 -19.36 -8.83 -5.23
CA ALA A 117 -19.79 -7.50 -4.80
C ALA A 117 -18.63 -6.51 -4.73
N MET A 118 -17.43 -6.97 -4.35
CA MET A 118 -16.23 -6.13 -4.30
C MET A 118 -15.87 -5.53 -5.66
N ARG A 119 -16.24 -6.18 -6.78
CA ARG A 119 -15.92 -5.76 -8.15
C ARG A 119 -16.65 -4.47 -8.56
N SER A 120 -16.16 -3.36 -8.04
CA SER A 120 -16.69 -2.01 -8.24
C SER A 120 -15.54 -1.01 -8.30
N PRO A 121 -15.62 0.03 -9.14
CA PRO A 121 -14.62 1.10 -9.17
C PRO A 121 -14.65 1.95 -7.89
N TYR A 122 -15.69 1.81 -7.05
CA TYR A 122 -15.83 2.43 -5.74
C TYR A 122 -15.34 1.53 -4.58
N GLY A 123 -14.94 0.28 -4.88
CA GLY A 123 -14.44 -0.71 -3.91
C GLY A 123 -12.92 -0.93 -4.03
N MET A 124 -12.37 -1.83 -3.19
CA MET A 124 -10.94 -2.17 -3.18
C MET A 124 -10.54 -3.25 -4.21
N TYR A 125 -11.34 -3.48 -5.24
CA TYR A 125 -11.06 -4.55 -6.20
C TYR A 125 -9.84 -4.24 -7.05
N ASP A 126 -8.79 -5.05 -6.88
CA ASP A 126 -7.50 -4.91 -7.52
C ASP A 126 -7.05 -6.24 -8.15
N ALA A 127 -5.77 -6.32 -8.54
CA ALA A 127 -5.20 -7.53 -9.14
C ALA A 127 -5.24 -8.75 -8.19
N TYR A 128 -5.17 -8.53 -6.87
CA TYR A 128 -5.29 -9.62 -5.90
C TYR A 128 -6.72 -10.19 -5.89
N TYR A 129 -7.74 -9.33 -5.79
CA TYR A 129 -9.13 -9.80 -5.79
C TYR A 129 -9.59 -10.33 -7.16
N ALA A 130 -8.99 -9.85 -8.26
CA ALA A 130 -9.15 -10.45 -9.59
C ALA A 130 -8.64 -11.89 -9.61
N HIS A 131 -7.42 -12.13 -9.11
CA HIS A 131 -6.85 -13.47 -8.97
C HIS A 131 -7.69 -14.38 -8.08
N VAL A 132 -8.19 -13.89 -6.94
CA VAL A 132 -9.11 -14.66 -6.08
C VAL A 132 -10.36 -15.10 -6.85
N MET A 133 -10.95 -14.23 -7.67
CA MET A 133 -12.09 -14.57 -8.52
C MET A 133 -11.74 -15.59 -9.63
N GLU A 134 -10.53 -15.57 -10.16
CA GLU A 134 -10.03 -16.59 -11.10
C GLU A 134 -9.93 -17.97 -10.44
N VAL A 135 -9.41 -18.02 -9.21
CA VAL A 135 -9.32 -19.26 -8.42
C VAL A 135 -10.72 -19.79 -8.07
N ILE A 136 -11.64 -18.91 -7.67
CA ILE A 136 -13.06 -19.25 -7.46
C ILE A 136 -13.65 -19.86 -8.73
N ASN A 137 -13.50 -19.20 -9.88
CA ASN A 137 -14.02 -19.69 -11.16
C ASN A 137 -13.47 -21.09 -11.49
N ALA A 138 -12.14 -21.27 -11.39
CA ALA A 138 -11.48 -22.52 -11.72
C ALA A 138 -11.88 -23.68 -10.80
N LYS A 139 -11.93 -23.47 -9.49
CA LYS A 139 -12.18 -24.55 -8.52
C LYS A 139 -13.67 -24.84 -8.29
N CYS A 140 -14.53 -23.84 -8.46
CA CYS A 140 -15.97 -23.95 -8.22
C CYS A 140 -16.78 -24.17 -9.51
N GLY A 141 -16.14 -24.21 -10.68
CA GLY A 141 -16.83 -24.39 -11.96
C GLY A 141 -17.72 -23.20 -12.30
N LEU A 142 -17.30 -21.99 -11.93
CA LEU A 142 -18.02 -20.75 -12.18
C LEU A 142 -17.37 -19.96 -13.32
N SER A 143 -18.09 -18.97 -13.85
CA SER A 143 -17.60 -18.08 -14.91
C SER A 143 -18.00 -16.64 -14.61
N LYS A 144 -17.58 -16.14 -13.46
CA LYS A 144 -17.82 -14.78 -13.00
C LYS A 144 -16.78 -13.81 -13.57
N PRO A 145 -17.12 -12.53 -13.80
CA PRO A 145 -16.16 -11.55 -14.31
C PRO A 145 -14.97 -11.35 -13.36
N THR A 146 -13.76 -11.28 -13.93
CA THR A 146 -12.49 -11.04 -13.19
C THR A 146 -11.82 -9.72 -13.56
N SER A 147 -12.36 -9.02 -14.55
CA SER A 147 -11.82 -7.74 -15.04
C SER A 147 -11.83 -6.68 -13.93
N ILE A 148 -10.70 -6.01 -13.74
CA ILE A 148 -10.55 -4.89 -12.82
C ILE A 148 -11.30 -3.66 -13.40
N PRO A 149 -12.25 -3.07 -12.68
CA PRO A 149 -12.92 -1.83 -13.10
C PRO A 149 -11.92 -0.69 -13.29
N SER A 150 -12.19 0.20 -14.26
CA SER A 150 -11.35 1.38 -14.47
C SER A 150 -11.32 2.27 -13.21
N PRO A 151 -10.15 2.79 -12.80
CA PRO A 151 -10.07 3.69 -11.65
C PRO A 151 -10.93 4.95 -11.85
N LEU A 152 -11.65 5.36 -10.81
CA LEU A 152 -12.48 6.58 -10.81
C LEU A 152 -11.66 7.87 -10.84
N ILE A 153 -10.49 7.81 -10.22
CA ILE A 153 -9.55 8.91 -10.18
C ILE A 153 -8.41 8.45 -11.07
N ALA A 154 -8.16 9.20 -12.14
CA ALA A 154 -6.92 9.06 -12.87
C ALA A 154 -5.80 9.40 -11.88
N THR A 155 -5.12 8.37 -11.37
CA THR A 155 -3.81 8.59 -10.80
C THR A 155 -3.02 9.23 -11.93
N PRO A 156 -2.38 10.41 -11.71
CA PRO A 156 -1.45 10.93 -12.70
C PRO A 156 -0.57 9.75 -13.10
N ALA A 157 -0.45 9.46 -14.41
CA ALA A 157 0.45 8.41 -14.89
C ALA A 157 1.73 8.54 -14.07
N PRO A 158 2.24 7.46 -13.45
CA PRO A 158 3.36 7.56 -12.52
C PRO A 158 4.39 8.42 -13.21
N LYS A 159 4.58 9.65 -12.71
CA LYS A 159 5.59 10.56 -13.26
C LYS A 159 6.82 9.70 -13.23
N SER A 160 7.41 9.41 -14.40
CA SER A 160 8.54 8.49 -14.55
C SER A 160 9.39 8.58 -13.29
N ALA A 161 9.43 7.52 -12.47
CA ALA A 161 9.86 7.60 -11.08
C ALA A 161 11.06 8.55 -11.00
N PHE A 162 10.84 9.72 -10.39
CA PHE A 162 11.80 10.82 -10.47
C PHE A 162 13.10 10.31 -9.87
N CYS A 163 14.09 10.06 -10.73
CA CYS A 163 15.37 9.55 -10.29
C CYS A 163 16.30 10.74 -10.11
N ALA A 164 16.45 11.18 -8.87
CA ALA A 164 17.24 12.37 -8.53
C ALA A 164 18.68 12.31 -9.06
N THR A 165 19.24 11.09 -9.15
CA THR A 165 20.61 10.84 -9.65
C THR A 165 20.69 10.66 -11.16
N ALA A 166 19.54 10.55 -11.85
CA ALA A 166 19.42 10.07 -13.23
C ALA A 166 20.17 8.75 -13.53
N THR A 167 20.56 8.00 -12.48
CA THR A 167 21.36 6.79 -12.59
C THR A 167 20.48 5.59 -12.37
N PHE A 168 20.60 4.59 -13.26
CA PHE A 168 19.74 3.42 -13.24
C PHE A 168 20.55 2.13 -13.20
N TYR A 169 19.95 1.11 -12.59
CA TYR A 169 20.46 -0.25 -12.56
C TYR A 169 19.40 -1.19 -13.14
N THR A 170 19.81 -2.13 -13.98
CA THR A 170 18.90 -3.17 -14.49
C THR A 170 19.16 -4.45 -13.72
N THR A 171 18.12 -4.98 -13.09
CA THR A 171 18.22 -6.15 -12.21
C THR A 171 18.56 -7.41 -13.02
N VAL A 172 19.33 -8.29 -12.40
CA VAL A 172 19.64 -9.63 -12.88
C VAL A 172 19.05 -10.69 -11.96
N ALA A 173 19.02 -11.94 -12.41
CA ALA A 173 18.48 -13.04 -11.61
C ALA A 173 19.31 -13.22 -10.33
N GLY A 174 18.64 -13.28 -9.17
CA GLY A 174 19.28 -13.41 -7.86
C GLY A 174 19.57 -12.09 -7.16
N ASP A 175 19.24 -10.94 -7.77
CA ASP A 175 19.39 -9.65 -7.11
C ASP A 175 18.43 -9.48 -5.91
N SER A 176 18.98 -8.88 -4.85
CA SER A 176 18.27 -8.36 -3.67
C SER A 176 18.68 -6.91 -3.41
N CYS A 177 17.89 -6.15 -2.64
CA CYS A 177 18.25 -4.78 -2.26
C CYS A 177 19.63 -4.72 -1.58
N SER A 178 19.97 -5.76 -0.82
CA SER A 178 21.25 -5.89 -0.12
C SER A 178 22.41 -6.10 -1.09
N SER A 179 22.26 -7.02 -2.05
CA SER A 179 23.29 -7.28 -3.06
C SER A 179 23.55 -6.05 -3.95
N ILE A 180 22.49 -5.37 -4.39
CA ILE A 180 22.58 -4.15 -5.20
C ILE A 180 23.17 -3.02 -4.37
N GLY A 181 22.67 -2.84 -3.14
CA GLY A 181 23.15 -1.83 -2.20
C GLY A 181 24.65 -1.91 -1.99
N LEU A 182 25.16 -3.12 -1.75
CA LEU A 182 26.59 -3.37 -1.57
C LEU A 182 27.37 -3.10 -2.87
N ALA A 183 26.87 -3.59 -4.01
CA ALA A 183 27.56 -3.45 -5.30
C ALA A 183 27.57 -2.01 -5.84
N LYS A 184 26.59 -1.19 -5.45
CA LYS A 184 26.40 0.18 -5.93
C LYS A 184 26.68 1.26 -4.89
N ASN A 185 27.12 0.86 -3.69
CA ASN A 185 27.38 1.77 -2.57
C ASN A 185 26.15 2.64 -2.26
N VAL A 186 24.99 2.00 -2.12
CA VAL A 186 23.73 2.68 -1.76
C VAL A 186 23.04 1.94 -0.61
N SER A 187 22.25 2.66 0.19
CA SER A 187 21.42 2.03 1.22
C SER A 187 20.34 1.15 0.56
N SER A 188 20.15 -0.06 1.10
CA SER A 188 19.08 -0.96 0.66
C SER A 188 17.70 -0.34 0.89
N SER A 189 17.52 0.38 2.00
CA SER A 189 16.24 1.02 2.32
C SER A 189 15.94 2.18 1.37
N GLU A 190 16.94 3.00 1.04
CA GLU A 190 16.79 4.09 0.08
C GLU A 190 16.53 3.56 -1.34
N LEU A 191 17.18 2.46 -1.72
CA LEU A 191 16.93 1.80 -3.00
C LEU A 191 15.48 1.31 -3.08
N LYS A 192 14.96 0.68 -2.02
CA LYS A 192 13.55 0.26 -1.93
C LYS A 192 12.61 1.47 -2.05
N MET A 193 12.85 2.51 -1.26
CA MET A 193 12.03 3.73 -1.24
C MET A 193 12.05 4.52 -2.55
N ALA A 194 13.17 4.50 -3.29
CA ALA A 194 13.28 5.14 -4.60
C ALA A 194 12.53 4.39 -5.71
N ASN A 195 12.12 3.13 -5.47
CA ASN A 195 11.50 2.27 -6.45
C ASN A 195 10.22 1.58 -5.91
N PRO A 196 9.25 2.32 -5.33
CA PRO A 196 8.14 1.72 -4.60
C PRO A 196 7.21 0.86 -5.48
N ASP A 197 7.11 1.19 -6.77
CA ASP A 197 6.27 0.45 -7.73
C ASP A 197 6.89 -0.88 -8.17
N ILE A 198 8.21 -1.03 -7.99
CA ILE A 198 8.98 -2.21 -8.46
C ILE A 198 9.40 -3.08 -7.27
N LEU A 199 9.86 -2.45 -6.18
CA LEU A 199 10.43 -3.11 -5.01
C LEU A 199 9.42 -3.14 -3.85
N ARG A 200 8.47 -4.06 -3.94
CA ARG A 200 7.59 -4.39 -2.79
C ARG A 200 8.36 -5.10 -1.69
N GLU A 201 9.14 -6.10 -2.08
CA GLU A 201 10.06 -6.84 -1.22
C GLU A 201 11.50 -6.65 -1.67
N CYS A 202 12.43 -6.79 -0.73
CA CYS A 202 13.86 -6.64 -1.00
C CYS A 202 14.56 -7.93 -1.45
N GLU A 203 13.86 -9.06 -1.39
CA GLU A 203 14.33 -10.37 -1.85
C GLU A 203 13.54 -10.82 -3.08
N GLY A 204 14.15 -11.67 -3.91
CA GLY A 204 13.48 -12.26 -5.07
C GLY A 204 13.13 -11.25 -6.18
N ILE A 205 13.97 -10.24 -6.39
CA ILE A 205 13.72 -9.19 -7.39
C ILE A 205 13.77 -9.81 -8.80
N PRO A 206 12.71 -9.69 -9.62
CA PRO A 206 12.73 -10.21 -10.98
C PRO A 206 13.81 -9.55 -11.83
N ALA A 207 14.45 -10.30 -12.74
CA ALA A 207 15.41 -9.76 -13.68
C ALA A 207 14.75 -8.80 -14.70
N GLY A 208 15.53 -7.89 -15.27
CA GLY A 208 15.11 -6.96 -16.32
C GLY A 208 14.31 -5.75 -15.82
N LYS A 209 14.24 -5.52 -14.50
CA LYS A 209 13.61 -4.32 -13.93
C LYS A 209 14.62 -3.18 -13.89
N ARG A 210 14.19 -1.99 -14.29
CA ARG A 210 15.03 -0.79 -14.29
C ARG A 210 14.79 0.01 -13.01
N LEU A 211 15.73 -0.06 -12.09
CA LEU A 211 15.71 0.63 -10.79
C LEU A 211 16.44 1.96 -10.87
N CYS A 212 15.88 3.01 -10.26
CA CYS A 212 16.60 4.23 -9.92
C CYS A 212 17.58 3.95 -8.77
N LEU A 213 18.84 4.35 -8.92
CA LEU A 213 19.81 4.30 -7.84
C LEU A 213 19.74 5.61 -7.03
N PRO A 214 19.60 5.57 -5.70
CA PRO A 214 19.73 6.76 -4.86
C PRO A 214 21.20 7.24 -4.84
N TYR A 215 21.45 8.36 -4.17
CA TYR A 215 22.81 8.89 -4.07
C TYR A 215 23.73 7.91 -3.33
N PRO A 216 24.97 7.72 -3.82
CA PRO A 216 25.88 6.79 -3.18
C PRO A 216 26.35 7.30 -1.80
N CYS A 217 26.67 6.36 -0.94
CA CYS A 217 27.22 6.56 0.39
C CYS A 217 28.25 5.46 0.67
N LYS A 218 29.16 5.68 1.63
CA LYS A 218 29.90 4.55 2.21
C LYS A 218 28.88 3.67 2.94
N VAL A 219 28.94 2.37 2.68
CA VAL A 219 27.99 1.40 3.23
C VAL A 219 28.63 0.42 4.22
N VAL A 220 27.80 -0.19 5.05
CA VAL A 220 28.13 -1.33 5.91
C VAL A 220 27.00 -2.36 5.83
N SER A 221 27.35 -3.65 5.91
CA SER A 221 26.38 -4.74 5.99
C SER A 221 26.08 -5.08 7.45
N VAL A 222 24.81 -5.29 7.75
CA VAL A 222 24.29 -5.67 9.08
C VAL A 222 24.13 -7.19 9.13
N GLY A 223 24.81 -7.81 10.09
CA GLY A 223 24.66 -9.22 10.44
C GLY A 223 23.46 -9.49 11.36
N PRO A 224 23.06 -10.77 11.53
CA PRO A 224 21.85 -11.17 12.26
C PRO A 224 21.89 -10.90 13.77
N SER A 225 23.09 -10.68 14.34
CA SER A 225 23.29 -10.39 15.76
C SER A 225 23.89 -9.01 16.01
N ASP A 226 24.02 -8.19 14.97
CA ASP A 226 24.59 -6.86 15.10
C ASP A 226 23.62 -5.90 15.79
N SER A 227 24.20 -4.93 16.48
CA SER A 227 23.51 -3.74 16.97
C SER A 227 24.16 -2.50 16.35
N CYS A 228 23.44 -1.38 16.30
CA CYS A 228 24.04 -0.13 15.80
C CYS A 228 25.34 0.21 16.55
N MET A 229 25.29 0.18 17.89
CA MET A 229 26.47 0.46 18.72
C MET A 229 27.62 -0.52 18.44
N GLY A 230 27.33 -1.81 18.28
CA GLY A 230 28.34 -2.81 17.95
C GLY A 230 29.00 -2.57 16.59
N ILE A 231 28.21 -2.22 15.57
CA ILE A 231 28.73 -1.87 14.23
C ILE A 231 29.57 -0.59 14.30
N GLU A 232 29.08 0.45 14.96
CA GLU A 232 29.77 1.73 15.08
C GLU A 232 31.12 1.58 15.78
N LEU A 233 31.17 0.88 16.92
CA LEU A 233 32.40 0.61 17.65
C LEU A 233 33.39 -0.23 16.83
N LYS A 234 32.91 -1.28 16.16
CA LYS A 234 33.76 -2.18 15.35
C LYS A 234 34.43 -1.46 14.19
N ASN A 235 33.79 -0.42 13.65
CA ASN A 235 34.25 0.29 12.46
C ASN A 235 34.81 1.69 12.76
N ASP A 236 35.00 2.03 14.04
CA ASP A 236 35.49 3.34 14.50
C ASP A 236 34.62 4.52 13.99
N PHE A 237 33.30 4.35 14.05
CA PHE A 237 32.35 5.40 13.74
C PHE A 237 31.91 6.13 15.00
N LEU A 238 31.57 7.42 14.85
CA LEU A 238 30.97 8.19 15.93
C LEU A 238 29.62 7.58 16.34
N TYR A 239 29.32 7.61 17.64
CA TYR A 239 28.04 7.15 18.15
C TYR A 239 26.86 7.87 17.46
N GLY A 240 25.88 7.10 16.99
CA GLY A 240 24.70 7.62 16.29
C GLY A 240 24.90 7.91 14.80
N THR A 241 26.06 7.54 14.23
CA THR A 241 26.34 7.64 12.79
C THR A 241 25.31 6.87 11.96
N LEU A 242 24.90 5.67 12.38
CA LEU A 242 23.94 4.86 11.64
C LEU A 242 22.55 5.49 11.66
N VAL A 243 22.06 5.90 12.82
CA VAL A 243 20.74 6.57 12.95
C VAL A 243 20.72 7.85 12.13
N LYS A 244 21.80 8.65 12.18
CA LYS A 244 21.92 9.91 11.43
C LYS A 244 21.78 9.71 9.91
N ASN A 245 22.35 8.63 9.37
CA ASN A 245 22.40 8.40 7.92
C ASN A 245 21.34 7.41 7.43
N ASN A 246 20.52 6.86 8.32
CA ASN A 246 19.44 5.92 7.97
C ASN A 246 18.19 6.27 8.78
N PRO A 247 17.41 7.29 8.36
CA PRO A 247 16.32 7.87 9.16
C PRO A 247 15.14 6.93 9.48
N TRP A 248 15.10 5.74 8.88
CA TRP A 248 14.12 4.70 9.22
C TRP A 248 14.45 4.00 10.55
N LEU A 249 15.69 4.13 11.04
CA LEU A 249 16.07 3.68 12.37
C LEU A 249 15.48 4.62 13.41
N ASP A 250 14.92 4.06 14.48
CA ASP A 250 14.51 4.86 15.62
C ASP A 250 15.73 5.46 16.34
N TRP A 251 15.49 6.48 17.17
CA TRP A 251 16.56 7.22 17.84
C TRP A 251 17.49 6.35 18.71
N GLY A 252 16.97 5.23 19.23
CA GLY A 252 17.73 4.25 20.02
C GLY A 252 18.26 3.08 19.19
N CYS A 253 18.02 3.07 17.87
CA CYS A 253 18.27 1.97 16.95
C CYS A 253 17.74 0.61 17.45
N THR A 254 16.57 0.60 18.09
CA THR A 254 15.96 -0.64 18.61
C THR A 254 15.30 -1.48 17.51
N ASN A 255 14.96 -0.85 16.39
CA ASN A 255 14.31 -1.47 15.24
C ASN A 255 15.27 -1.99 14.14
N LEU A 256 16.58 -2.07 14.38
CA LEU A 256 17.55 -2.48 13.36
C LEU A 256 17.20 -3.85 12.75
N GLN A 257 17.11 -4.88 13.57
CA GLN A 257 16.94 -6.26 13.11
C GLN A 257 15.55 -6.53 12.52
N SER A 258 14.52 -5.85 13.00
CA SER A 258 13.18 -5.95 12.41
C SER A 258 13.07 -5.21 11.08
N GLY A 259 13.73 -4.05 10.94
CA GLY A 259 13.69 -3.28 9.70
C GLY A 259 14.53 -3.88 8.58
N VAL A 260 15.72 -4.44 8.86
CA VAL A 260 16.57 -5.04 7.81
C VAL A 260 15.91 -6.22 7.10
N LYS A 261 14.99 -6.95 7.76
CA LYS A 261 14.21 -8.02 7.13
C LYS A 261 13.37 -7.51 5.96
N ASN A 262 12.86 -6.28 6.08
CA ASN A 262 11.94 -5.70 5.09
C ASN A 262 12.66 -4.74 4.12
N MET A 263 13.75 -4.12 4.56
CA MET A 263 14.43 -3.05 3.85
C MET A 263 15.79 -3.46 3.27
N GLY A 264 16.27 -4.67 3.55
CA GLY A 264 17.63 -5.11 3.25
C GLY A 264 18.63 -4.66 4.32
N ASN A 265 19.83 -5.22 4.29
CA ASN A 265 20.80 -5.13 5.39
C ASN A 265 22.03 -4.26 5.09
N VAL A 266 22.01 -3.48 4.01
CA VAL A 266 23.10 -2.54 3.68
C VAL A 266 22.69 -1.12 4.04
N LEU A 267 23.44 -0.51 4.96
CA LEU A 267 23.14 0.81 5.54
C LEU A 267 24.24 1.83 5.19
N CYS A 268 23.85 3.10 5.08
CA CYS A 268 24.80 4.19 4.90
C CYS A 268 25.51 4.56 6.21
N VAL A 269 26.83 4.80 6.17
CA VAL A 269 27.63 5.31 7.30
C VAL A 269 28.17 6.72 7.05
N THR A 270 27.84 7.28 5.90
CA THR A 270 28.09 8.66 5.50
C THR A 270 26.82 9.20 4.86
N PRO A 271 26.60 10.53 4.83
CA PRO A 271 25.45 11.09 4.14
C PRO A 271 25.42 10.63 2.68
N ALA A 272 24.24 10.27 2.17
CA ALA A 272 24.01 10.07 0.75
C ALA A 272 24.14 11.42 0.04
N ALA A 273 25.36 11.78 -0.34
CA ALA A 273 25.68 13.11 -0.85
C ALA A 273 25.42 13.15 -2.36
N GLY A 274 24.39 13.88 -2.77
CA GLY A 274 24.34 14.45 -4.11
C GLY A 274 25.24 15.66 -4.17
N THR A 275 26.11 15.75 -5.17
CA THR A 275 26.73 17.03 -5.53
C THR A 275 25.65 17.95 -6.08
N VAL A 276 24.96 18.67 -5.19
CA VAL A 276 24.04 19.72 -5.62
C VAL A 276 24.90 20.92 -6.01
N ASN A 277 25.26 21.01 -7.28
CA ASN A 277 25.78 22.27 -7.85
C ASN A 277 24.61 23.26 -7.93
N LEU A 278 24.27 23.86 -6.79
CA LEU A 278 23.39 25.02 -6.75
C LEU A 278 24.14 26.20 -7.36
N THR A 279 24.10 26.33 -8.68
CA THR A 279 24.29 27.63 -9.32
C THR A 279 23.00 28.41 -9.07
N VAL A 280 22.91 29.09 -7.94
CA VAL A 280 21.95 30.17 -7.75
C VAL A 280 22.55 31.40 -8.44
N PRO A 281 21.99 31.89 -9.57
CA PRO A 281 22.47 33.13 -10.17
C PRO A 281 22.27 34.26 -9.14
N GLY A 282 23.38 34.82 -8.65
CA GLY A 282 23.35 36.01 -7.79
C GLY A 282 23.67 35.79 -6.29
N LEU A 283 24.03 34.59 -5.83
CA LEU A 283 24.49 34.42 -4.44
C LEU A 283 26.02 34.31 -4.37
N VAL A 284 26.68 35.44 -4.07
CA VAL A 284 28.09 35.44 -3.65
C VAL A 284 28.11 35.15 -2.16
N LEU A 285 28.46 33.92 -1.77
CA LEU A 285 28.75 33.60 -0.37
C LEU A 285 30.09 34.23 -0.01
N GLN A 286 30.08 35.25 0.85
CA GLN A 286 31.31 35.75 1.46
C GLN A 286 31.88 34.70 2.43
N PRO A 287 33.21 34.62 2.59
CA PRO A 287 33.82 33.70 3.53
C PRO A 287 33.45 34.10 4.96
N GLY A 288 32.63 33.30 5.62
CA GLY A 288 32.32 33.45 7.04
C GLY A 288 33.57 33.19 7.88
N SER A 289 34.12 34.25 8.46
CA SER A 289 35.18 34.23 9.46
C SER A 289 34.76 33.36 10.66
N GLY A 290 35.58 32.35 10.98
CA GLY A 290 35.43 31.54 12.17
C GLY A 290 35.48 32.39 13.44
N GLY A 291 34.35 32.44 14.16
CA GLY A 291 34.28 32.99 15.51
C GLY A 291 34.56 31.89 16.54
N ARG A 292 35.68 32.01 17.24
CA ARG A 292 35.93 31.34 18.53
C ARG A 292 35.16 32.05 19.65
N GLY A 293 34.68 31.28 20.61
CA GLY A 293 34.71 31.65 22.03
C GLY A 293 33.37 32.04 22.67
N GLY A 294 33.08 31.36 23.78
CA GLY A 294 31.97 31.58 24.71
C GLY A 294 31.71 30.31 25.50
#